data_AF-A0A2A7UUF0-F1
#
_entry.id   AF-A0A2A7UUF0-F1
#
_cell.length_a   1.000
_cell.length_b   1.000
_cell.length_c   1.000
_cell.angle_alpha   90.00
_cell.angle_beta   90.00
_cell.angle_gamma   90.00
#
_symmetry.space_group_name_H-M   'P 1'
#
loop_
_entity.id
_entity.type
_entity.pdbx_description
1 polymer ?
#
loop_
_entity_poly.entity_id
_entity_poly.type
_entity_poly.pdbx_seq_one_letter_code
_entity_poly.pdbx_strand_id
1 'polypeptide(L)'
;MSKQELRALADRLLVQDVLAVDRCIAFVLADTRGLWHGRARAMVCRRLKHCPLGRSQRTQLLSSILLRLQTGAFAEQFKDQLRLARHLDRQRTLAAAERALTSSRPYVQRYAQWTVAVCQSPAPSIAVSVPRASPT
;
A
#
# COMPACT_ATOMS: atom_id res chain seq x y z
N MET A 1 -4.70 -12.69 -15.57
CA MET A 1 -4.40 -13.56 -14.42
C MET A 1 -5.71 -13.91 -13.73
N SER A 2 -5.92 -15.19 -13.44
CA SER A 2 -7.06 -15.67 -12.66
C SER A 2 -6.90 -15.33 -11.17
N LYS A 3 -7.98 -15.48 -10.40
CA LYS A 3 -7.96 -15.33 -8.94
C LYS A 3 -6.94 -16.27 -8.27
N GLN A 4 -6.86 -17.52 -8.73
CA GLN A 4 -5.95 -18.52 -8.17
C GLN A 4 -4.49 -18.16 -8.44
N GLU A 5 -4.18 -17.73 -9.67
CA GLU A 5 -2.83 -17.29 -10.05
C GLU A 5 -2.37 -16.08 -9.23
N LEU A 6 -3.24 -15.08 -9.05
CA LEU A 6 -2.93 -13.90 -8.26
C LEU A 6 -2.71 -14.23 -6.78
N ARG A 7 -3.48 -15.18 -6.23
CA ARG A 7 -3.28 -15.64 -4.85
C ARG A 7 -1.96 -16.39 -4.69
N ALA A 8 -1.69 -17.35 -5.57
CA ALA A 8 -0.43 -18.11 -5.57
C ALA A 8 0.79 -17.19 -5.74
N LEU A 9 0.69 -16.20 -6.64
CA LEU A 9 1.74 -15.19 -6.81
C LEU A 9 1.93 -14.38 -5.52
N ALA A 10 0.85 -13.90 -4.91
CA ALA A 10 0.95 -13.14 -3.67
C ALA A 10 1.50 -13.98 -2.51
N ASP A 11 1.22 -15.29 -2.45
CA ASP A 11 1.67 -16.17 -1.36
C ASP A 11 3.19 -16.33 -1.38
N ARG A 12 3.82 -16.29 -2.56
CA ARG A 12 5.30 -16.28 -2.71
C ARG A 12 5.97 -15.05 -2.10
N LEU A 13 5.24 -13.95 -1.86
CA LEU A 13 5.77 -12.80 -1.11
C LEU A 13 6.06 -13.13 0.36
N LEU A 14 5.40 -14.15 0.93
CA LEU A 14 5.62 -14.57 2.33
C LEU A 14 7.01 -15.17 2.54
N VAL A 15 7.57 -15.77 1.49
CA VAL A 15 8.94 -16.31 1.46
C VAL A 15 9.92 -15.38 0.75
N GLN A 16 9.52 -14.11 0.49
CA GLN A 16 10.33 -13.06 -0.13
C GLN A 16 10.98 -13.45 -1.45
N ASP A 17 10.26 -14.23 -2.27
CA ASP A 17 10.72 -14.62 -3.58
C ASP A 17 10.88 -13.41 -4.52
N VAL A 18 12.12 -13.17 -4.96
CA VAL A 18 12.49 -11.98 -5.76
C VAL A 18 11.69 -11.88 -7.06
N LEU A 19 11.50 -13.00 -7.77
CA LEU A 19 10.73 -13.00 -9.03
C LEU A 19 9.24 -12.73 -8.77
N ALA A 20 8.73 -13.21 -7.64
CA ALA A 20 7.35 -12.92 -7.24
C ALA A 20 7.18 -11.45 -6.86
N VAL A 21 8.17 -10.85 -6.18
CA VAL A 21 8.18 -9.41 -5.86
C VAL A 21 8.05 -8.57 -7.13
N ASP A 22 8.89 -8.80 -8.13
CA ASP A 22 8.86 -8.04 -9.39
C ASP A 22 7.52 -8.17 -10.12
N ARG A 23 6.99 -9.41 -10.21
CA ARG A 23 5.68 -9.65 -10.83
C ARG A 23 4.53 -9.00 -10.06
N CYS A 24 4.58 -9.02 -8.72
CA CYS A 24 3.60 -8.34 -7.88
C CYS A 24 3.65 -6.82 -8.06
N ILE A 25 4.85 -6.25 -8.18
CA ILE A 25 5.02 -4.82 -8.47
C ILE A 25 4.41 -4.50 -9.83
N ALA A 26 4.76 -5.24 -10.88
CA ALA A 26 4.19 -5.05 -12.22
C ALA A 26 2.65 -5.12 -12.20
N PHE A 27 2.09 -6.08 -11.47
CA PHE A 27 0.63 -6.20 -11.28
C PHE A 27 0.03 -4.97 -10.57
N VAL A 28 0.66 -4.45 -9.52
CA VAL A 28 0.19 -3.24 -8.82
C VAL A 28 0.31 -2.00 -9.68
N LEU A 29 1.30 -1.93 -10.58
CA LEU A 29 1.50 -0.78 -11.48
C LEU A 29 0.53 -0.77 -12.67
N ALA A 30 0.17 -1.93 -13.21
CA ALA A 30 -0.72 -2.04 -14.36
C ALA A 30 -2.12 -1.41 -14.08
N ASP A 31 -2.86 -0.99 -15.11
CA ASP A 31 -4.29 -0.63 -14.99
C ASP A 31 -5.15 -1.82 -15.44
N THR A 32 -5.49 -2.70 -14.49
CA THR A 32 -6.23 -3.94 -14.79
C THR A 32 -7.54 -3.96 -14.00
N ARG A 33 -8.66 -4.30 -14.64
CA ARG A 33 -10.02 -4.20 -14.07
C ARG A 33 -10.77 -5.53 -13.93
N GLY A 34 -10.07 -6.62 -13.58
CA GLY A 34 -10.73 -7.92 -13.35
C GLY A 34 -11.53 -7.95 -12.05
N LEU A 35 -12.55 -8.83 -11.99
CA LEU A 35 -13.54 -8.99 -10.90
C LEU A 35 -12.94 -9.23 -9.49
N TRP A 36 -11.64 -9.50 -9.39
CA TRP A 36 -10.93 -9.71 -8.11
C TRP A 36 -9.66 -8.87 -7.96
N HIS A 37 -9.34 -8.02 -8.93
CA HIS A 37 -8.05 -7.32 -8.99
C HIS A 37 -7.89 -6.29 -7.87
N GLY A 38 -8.96 -5.63 -7.43
CA GLY A 38 -8.92 -4.76 -6.24
C GLY A 38 -8.49 -5.52 -4.99
N ARG A 39 -9.10 -6.70 -4.75
CA ARG A 39 -8.77 -7.58 -3.61
C ARG A 39 -7.35 -8.11 -3.70
N ALA A 40 -6.93 -8.51 -4.89
CA ALA A 40 -5.56 -8.93 -5.15
C ALA A 40 -4.56 -7.82 -4.84
N ARG A 41 -4.79 -6.59 -5.31
CA ARG A 41 -3.89 -5.45 -5.03
C ARG A 41 -3.82 -5.15 -3.54
N ALA A 42 -4.95 -5.19 -2.84
CA ALA A 42 -4.98 -5.01 -1.40
C ALA A 42 -4.16 -6.09 -0.67
N MET A 43 -4.28 -7.36 -1.07
CA MET A 43 -3.49 -8.46 -0.54
C MET A 43 -1.99 -8.30 -0.81
N VAL A 44 -1.63 -8.02 -2.06
CA VAL A 44 -0.24 -7.79 -2.49
C VAL A 44 0.36 -6.61 -1.73
N CYS A 45 -0.32 -5.48 -1.59
CA CYS A 45 0.19 -4.32 -0.88
C CYS A 45 0.44 -4.58 0.61
N ARG A 46 -0.43 -5.37 1.26
CA ARG A 46 -0.24 -5.78 2.66
C ARG A 46 1.02 -6.65 2.86
N ARG A 47 1.44 -7.39 1.84
CA ARG A 47 2.62 -8.27 1.87
C ARG A 47 3.88 -7.56 1.41
N LEU A 48 3.80 -6.75 0.34
CA LEU A 48 4.93 -5.98 -0.21
C LEU A 48 5.61 -5.08 0.81
N LYS A 49 4.88 -4.58 1.82
CA LYS A 49 5.47 -3.77 2.91
C LYS A 49 6.55 -4.52 3.72
N HIS A 50 6.59 -5.85 3.64
CA HIS A 50 7.57 -6.71 4.33
C HIS A 50 8.67 -7.20 3.39
N CYS A 51 8.60 -6.91 2.09
CA CYS A 51 9.60 -7.33 1.13
C CYS A 51 10.72 -6.27 1.02
N PRO A 52 11.97 -6.69 0.75
CA PRO A 52 13.03 -5.75 0.40
C PRO A 52 12.72 -5.16 -0.98
N LEU A 53 12.47 -3.84 -1.02
CA LEU A 53 12.16 -3.12 -2.26
C LEU A 53 13.30 -2.15 -2.59
N GLY A 54 13.82 -2.25 -3.82
CA GLY A 54 14.82 -1.32 -4.34
C GLY A 54 14.26 0.10 -4.50
N ARG A 55 15.15 1.10 -4.54
CA ARG A 55 14.77 2.53 -4.64
C ARG A 55 13.83 2.81 -5.83
N SER A 56 14.12 2.23 -6.99
CA SER A 56 13.32 2.40 -8.21
C SER A 56 11.91 1.81 -8.05
N GLN A 57 11.79 0.59 -7.52
CA GLN A 57 10.50 -0.07 -7.26
C GLN A 57 9.66 0.74 -6.26
N ARG A 58 10.25 1.20 -5.16
CA ARG A 58 9.58 2.06 -4.17
C ARG A 58 9.05 3.33 -4.82
N THR A 59 9.86 3.97 -5.66
CA THR A 59 9.49 5.21 -6.36
C THR A 59 8.35 4.99 -7.35
N GLN A 60 8.39 3.91 -8.14
CA GLN A 60 7.33 3.58 -9.10
C GLN A 60 6.01 3.28 -8.41
N LEU A 61 6.03 2.44 -7.36
CA LEU A 61 4.84 2.11 -6.57
C LEU A 61 4.23 3.37 -5.96
N LEU A 62 5.06 4.19 -5.30
CA LEU A 62 4.61 5.42 -4.68
C LEU A 62 3.98 6.36 -5.71
N SER A 63 4.69 6.68 -6.80
CA SER A 63 4.19 7.57 -7.85
C SER A 63 2.87 7.08 -8.44
N SER A 64 2.75 5.77 -8.73
CA SER A 64 1.52 5.18 -9.28
C SER A 64 0.34 5.29 -8.30
N ILE A 65 0.56 4.98 -7.02
CA ILE A 65 -0.50 5.07 -6.00
C ILE A 65 -0.93 6.53 -5.81
N LEU A 66 0.01 7.47 -5.70
CA LEU A 66 -0.32 8.89 -5.52
C LEU A 66 -1.02 9.48 -6.74
N LEU A 67 -0.64 9.07 -7.95
CA LEU A 67 -1.31 9.47 -9.18
C LEU A 67 -2.76 8.96 -9.21
N ARG A 68 -3.01 7.71 -8.82
CA ARG A 68 -4.39 7.19 -8.72
C ARG A 68 -5.22 7.98 -7.73
N LEU A 69 -4.66 8.32 -6.56
CA LEU A 69 -5.35 9.16 -5.59
C LEU A 69 -5.78 10.51 -6.20
N GLN A 70 -4.85 11.20 -6.87
CA GLN A 70 -5.10 12.52 -7.47
C GLN A 70 -6.12 12.46 -8.60
N THR A 71 -5.98 11.48 -9.50
CA THR A 71 -6.86 11.30 -10.67
C THR A 71 -8.19 10.66 -10.33
N GLY A 72 -8.35 10.12 -9.13
CA GLY A 72 -9.51 9.32 -8.74
C GLY A 72 -9.61 7.98 -9.47
N ALA A 73 -8.56 7.53 -10.16
CA ALA A 73 -8.50 6.29 -10.93
C ALA A 73 -8.23 5.08 -10.01
N PHE A 74 -9.13 4.83 -9.06
CA PHE A 74 -9.07 3.70 -8.16
C PHE A 74 -10.46 3.16 -7.83
N ALA A 75 -10.50 1.89 -7.43
CA ALA A 75 -11.72 1.21 -7.02
C ALA A 75 -11.79 1.05 -5.49
N GLU A 76 -12.84 0.38 -5.02
CA GLU A 76 -12.94 -0.07 -3.64
C GLU A 76 -11.69 -0.85 -3.21
N GLN A 77 -11.29 -0.74 -1.94
CA GLN A 77 -10.09 -1.35 -1.32
C GLN A 77 -8.75 -0.65 -1.63
N PHE A 78 -8.79 0.56 -2.17
CA PHE A 78 -7.60 1.38 -2.41
C PHE A 78 -6.85 1.80 -1.11
N LYS A 79 -7.47 1.71 0.07
CA LYS A 79 -6.85 2.06 1.35
C LYS A 79 -5.57 1.27 1.64
N ASP A 80 -5.49 0.01 1.22
CA ASP A 80 -4.28 -0.80 1.44
C ASP A 80 -3.10 -0.36 0.55
N GLN A 81 -3.38 0.19 -0.64
CA GLN A 81 -2.36 0.85 -1.45
C GLN A 81 -1.86 2.12 -0.76
N LEU A 82 -2.76 2.92 -0.18
CA LEU A 82 -2.37 4.14 0.56
C LEU A 82 -1.58 3.83 1.83
N ARG A 83 -1.87 2.72 2.53
CA ARG A 83 -1.04 2.22 3.64
C ARG A 83 0.36 1.86 3.19
N LEU A 84 0.48 1.19 2.04
CA LEU A 84 1.78 0.91 1.44
C LEU A 84 2.50 2.21 1.09
N ALA A 85 1.85 3.16 0.42
CA ALA A 85 2.44 4.46 0.09
C ALA A 85 2.96 5.19 1.33
N ARG A 86 2.18 5.26 2.41
CA ARG A 86 2.61 5.82 3.71
C ARG A 86 3.86 5.12 4.26
N HIS A 87 3.90 3.79 4.16
CA HIS A 87 5.05 3.01 4.61
C HIS A 87 6.30 3.25 3.74
N LEU A 88 6.10 3.46 2.43
CA LEU A 88 7.20 3.75 1.49
C LEU A 88 7.77 5.16 1.70
N ASP A 89 6.89 6.15 1.85
CA ASP A 89 7.23 7.55 2.08
C ASP A 89 6.02 8.29 2.69
N ARG A 90 6.08 8.54 4.00
CA ARG A 90 5.00 9.21 4.74
C ARG A 90 4.80 10.65 4.30
N GLN A 91 5.90 11.39 4.07
CA GLN A 91 5.85 12.82 3.78
C GLN A 91 5.25 13.08 2.41
N ARG A 92 5.70 12.36 1.38
CA ARG A 92 5.14 12.47 0.02
C ARG A 92 3.69 12.02 -0.04
N THR A 93 3.32 11.00 0.73
CA THR A 93 1.94 10.52 0.82
C THR A 93 1.03 11.56 1.47
N LEU A 94 1.47 12.19 2.57
CA LEU A 94 0.73 13.27 3.22
C LEU A 94 0.51 14.45 2.27
N ALA A 95 1.58 14.95 1.64
CA ALA A 95 1.47 16.08 0.71
C ALA A 95 0.53 15.81 -0.47
N ALA A 96 0.52 14.58 -1.00
CA ALA A 96 -0.42 14.19 -2.05
C ALA A 96 -1.87 14.08 -1.56
N ALA A 97 -2.07 13.62 -0.32
CA ALA A 97 -3.39 13.59 0.29
C ALA A 97 -3.93 14.99 0.56
N GLU A 98 -3.12 15.91 1.06
CA GLU A 98 -3.50 17.32 1.27
C GLU A 98 -3.95 17.98 -0.04
N ARG A 99 -3.22 17.78 -1.14
CA ARG A 99 -3.65 18.25 -2.47
C ARG A 99 -4.97 17.62 -2.91
N ALA A 100 -5.21 16.35 -2.58
CA ALA A 100 -6.44 15.65 -2.97
C ALA A 100 -7.68 16.10 -2.15
N LEU A 101 -7.51 16.86 -1.06
CA LEU A 101 -8.63 17.45 -0.32
C LEU A 101 -9.41 18.48 -1.15
N THR A 102 -8.75 19.16 -2.09
CA THR A 102 -9.40 20.15 -2.97
C THR A 102 -10.01 19.51 -4.23
N SER A 103 -10.06 18.18 -4.31
CA SER A 103 -10.66 17.47 -5.45
C SER A 103 -12.15 17.76 -5.55
N SER A 104 -12.65 17.99 -6.77
CA SER A 104 -14.09 18.12 -7.04
C SER A 104 -14.87 16.81 -6.85
N ARG A 105 -14.18 15.68 -6.62
CA ARG A 105 -14.79 14.36 -6.48
C ARG A 105 -14.92 13.98 -4.99
N PRO A 106 -16.14 13.87 -4.44
CA PRO A 106 -16.32 13.59 -3.00
C PRO A 106 -15.65 12.31 -2.51
N TYR A 107 -15.61 11.27 -3.34
CA TYR A 107 -14.95 10.02 -2.96
C TYR A 107 -13.43 10.17 -2.84
N VAL A 108 -12.79 11.00 -3.69
CA VAL A 108 -11.35 11.29 -3.59
C VAL A 108 -11.08 12.05 -2.30
N GLN A 109 -11.89 13.07 -1.99
CA GLN A 109 -11.78 13.83 -0.75
C GLN A 109 -11.89 12.94 0.49
N ARG A 110 -12.85 12.01 0.53
CA ARG A 110 -12.98 11.06 1.66
C ARG A 110 -11.72 10.21 1.85
N TYR A 111 -11.12 9.74 0.75
CA TYR A 111 -9.87 8.96 0.83
C TYR A 111 -8.68 9.85 1.22
N ALA A 112 -8.64 11.09 0.76
CA ALA A 112 -7.63 12.07 1.13
C ALA A 112 -7.70 12.41 2.63
N GLN A 113 -8.88 12.76 3.16
CA GLN A 113 -9.12 13.01 4.58
C GLN A 113 -8.67 11.83 5.44
N TRP A 114 -9.08 10.61 5.07
CA TRP A 114 -8.65 9.39 5.76
C TRP A 114 -7.11 9.22 5.72
N THR A 115 -6.47 9.52 4.60
CA THR A 115 -5.02 9.40 4.44
C THR A 115 -4.27 10.43 5.30
N VAL A 116 -4.74 11.68 5.33
CA VAL A 116 -4.19 12.74 6.19
C VAL A 116 -4.27 12.32 7.65
N ALA A 117 -5.44 11.91 8.13
CA ALA A 117 -5.63 11.47 9.51
C ALA A 117 -4.68 10.32 9.88
N VAL A 118 -4.58 9.30 9.02
CA VAL A 118 -3.69 8.15 9.23
C VAL A 118 -2.21 8.56 9.17
N CYS A 119 -1.83 9.52 8.33
CA CYS A 119 -0.47 10.04 8.27
C CYS A 119 -0.12 10.97 9.43
N GLN A 120 -1.08 11.55 10.13
CA GLN A 120 -0.85 12.37 11.33
C GLN A 120 -0.78 11.51 12.59
N SER A 121 -1.48 10.37 12.63
CA SER A 121 -1.35 9.43 13.74
C SER A 121 0.10 8.91 13.86
N PRO A 122 0.70 8.90 15.07
CA PRO A 122 1.94 8.18 15.29
C PRO A 122 1.76 6.71 14.87
N ALA A 123 2.81 6.09 14.34
CA ALA A 123 2.78 4.64 14.13
C ALA A 123 2.47 3.98 15.49
N PRO A 124 1.66 2.91 15.55
CA PRO A 124 1.50 2.19 16.80
C PRO A 124 2.88 1.73 17.26
N SER A 125 3.39 2.34 18.33
CA SER A 125 4.56 1.83 19.04
C SER A 125 4.19 0.44 19.52
N ILE A 126 4.77 -0.58 18.90
CA ILE A 126 4.80 -1.91 19.49
C ILE A 126 5.71 -1.76 20.70
N ALA A 127 5.13 -1.48 21.87
CA ALA A 127 5.84 -1.60 23.12
C ALA A 127 6.25 -3.07 23.25
N VAL A 128 7.53 -3.34 23.02
CA VAL A 128 8.13 -4.63 23.33
C VAL A 128 8.12 -4.72 24.86
N SER A 129 7.15 -5.44 25.41
CA SER A 129 7.19 -5.84 26.81
C SER A 129 8.40 -6.73 27.02
N VAL A 130 9.49 -6.15 27.52
CA VAL A 130 10.63 -6.91 28.03
C VAL A 130 10.16 -7.66 29.27
N PRO A 131 10.24 -9.00 29.32
CA PRO A 131 9.90 -9.73 30.54
C PRO A 131 10.93 -9.37 31.62
N ARG A 132 10.41 -8.87 32.75
CA ARG A 132 11.17 -8.54 33.95
C ARG A 132 11.76 -9.84 34.51
N ALA A 133 13.09 -9.99 34.49
CA ALA A 133 13.77 -11.10 35.14
C ALA A 133 13.54 -11.01 36.65
N SER A 134 13.05 -12.10 37.24
CA SER A 134 12.93 -12.25 38.69
C SER A 134 14.32 -12.46 39.30
N PRO A 135 14.66 -11.77 40.40
CA PRO A 135 15.89 -12.06 41.13
C PRO A 135 15.72 -13.34 41.95
N THR A 136 16.75 -14.19 41.87
CA THR A 136 17.00 -15.38 42.69
C THR A 136 17.18 -15.04 44.16
#